data_AF-A0R4I4-F1
#
_entry.id   AF-A0R4I4-F1
#
_cell.length_a   1.000
_cell.length_b   1.000
_cell.length_c   1.000
_cell.angle_alpha   90.00
_cell.angle_beta   90.00
_cell.angle_gamma   90.00
#
_symmetry.space_group_name_H-M   'P 1'
#
loop_
_entity.id
_entity.type
_entity.pdbx_description
1 polymer ?
#
loop_
_entity_poly.entity_id
_entity_poly.type
_entity_poly.pdbx_seq_one_letter_code
_entity_poly.pdbx_strand_id
1 'polypeptide(L)'
;MDTQQPPYRDPPPGGRVRRVKPNVFAVVMATGIVSIAAADHHLGVISAPLAVLALLALPVLMYLTATRWRTFDIGDIDIVMSLYTYVAACAVLTARLHEYGWSVWVFGPLATAGWVSLAPMVIRRMRRLGLTGMRDRARGLWELASVATSGLAIVFMAGGNLFAAMSLWVLAMCVYVVMTGLVAWRGLVEPETRRNVPADHWILMGAAAIATLAGEHIHSTLHPGPIADAVLAVTVVTLGVASVQIVPLALTGWRQLNNWPAVFPLGMYSAASFAVAGETGWHPLVVVSQVFFGIAFAAWLMAVATRVPR
;
A
#
# COMPACT_ATOMS: atom_id res chain seq x y z
N MET A 1 -62.04 -10.02 2.13
CA MET A 1 -61.45 -9.31 0.99
C MET A 1 -60.47 -8.31 1.56
N ASP A 2 -59.25 -8.32 1.03
CA ASP A 2 -58.12 -7.37 1.15
C ASP A 2 -57.49 -7.23 2.55
N THR A 3 -56.37 -7.87 2.94
CA THR A 3 -54.97 -7.93 2.42
C THR A 3 -54.35 -6.59 2.06
N GLN A 4 -53.73 -5.92 3.04
CA GLN A 4 -52.52 -5.10 2.84
C GLN A 4 -51.57 -5.25 4.04
N GLN A 5 -50.61 -6.17 3.89
CA GLN A 5 -49.38 -6.22 4.68
C GLN A 5 -48.23 -6.08 3.67
N PRO A 6 -47.33 -5.09 3.81
CA PRO A 6 -46.23 -4.91 2.88
C PRO A 6 -45.23 -6.08 2.97
N PRO A 7 -44.71 -6.59 1.84
CA PRO A 7 -43.78 -7.72 1.83
C PRO A 7 -42.40 -7.25 2.26
N TYR A 8 -42.07 -7.41 3.54
CA TYR A 8 -40.67 -7.49 3.97
C TYR A 8 -40.14 -8.85 3.49
N ARG A 9 -39.55 -8.85 2.28
CA ARG A 9 -38.79 -9.99 1.78
C ARG A 9 -37.51 -10.09 2.59
N ASP A 10 -37.49 -11.00 3.55
CA ASP A 10 -36.25 -11.55 4.09
C ASP A 10 -35.39 -12.08 2.91
N PRO A 11 -34.14 -11.64 2.75
CA PRO A 11 -33.24 -12.28 1.82
C PRO A 11 -32.96 -13.72 2.30
N PRO A 12 -32.89 -14.70 1.39
CA PRO A 12 -32.64 -16.09 1.76
C PRO A 12 -31.29 -16.22 2.48
N PRO A 13 -31.14 -17.19 3.40
CA PRO A 13 -29.89 -17.44 4.13
C PRO A 13 -28.86 -18.02 3.16
N GLY A 14 -28.22 -17.13 2.40
CA GLY A 14 -27.06 -17.46 1.58
C GLY A 14 -25.91 -17.84 2.49
N GLY A 15 -25.53 -19.11 2.47
CA GLY A 15 -24.33 -19.61 3.12
C GLY A 15 -23.16 -18.66 2.83
N ARG A 16 -22.53 -18.16 3.89
CA ARG A 16 -21.33 -17.34 3.80
C ARG A 16 -20.21 -18.21 3.25
N VAL A 17 -20.16 -18.40 1.94
CA VAL A 17 -18.91 -18.71 1.26
C VAL A 17 -18.01 -17.55 1.61
N ARG A 18 -17.05 -17.82 2.49
CA ARG A 18 -16.07 -16.86 2.99
C ARG A 18 -15.22 -16.45 1.77
N ARG A 19 -15.73 -15.50 0.97
CA ARG A 19 -15.04 -14.97 -0.20
C ARG A 19 -13.69 -14.48 0.30
N VAL A 20 -12.63 -15.17 -0.13
CA VAL A 20 -11.26 -14.72 0.15
C VAL A 20 -11.15 -13.34 -0.46
N LYS A 21 -11.02 -12.31 0.39
CA LYS A 21 -10.84 -10.94 -0.09
C LYS A 21 -9.54 -10.91 -0.90
N PRO A 22 -9.51 -10.42 -2.15
CA PRO A 22 -8.33 -10.48 -3.03
C PRO A 22 -7.11 -9.72 -2.51
N ASN A 23 -7.24 -9.01 -1.39
CA ASN A 23 -6.16 -8.36 -0.66
C ASN A 23 -5.27 -9.37 0.11
N VAL A 24 -5.01 -10.54 -0.48
CA VAL A 24 -4.27 -11.62 0.18
C VAL A 24 -2.78 -11.30 0.21
N PHE A 25 -2.28 -10.65 -0.86
CA PHE A 25 -0.87 -10.24 -0.95
C PHE A 25 -0.51 -9.08 -0.01
N ALA A 26 -1.48 -8.36 0.58
CA ALA A 26 -1.18 -7.41 1.65
C ALA A 26 -0.47 -8.07 2.83
N VAL A 27 -0.66 -9.37 3.08
CA VAL A 27 0.08 -10.07 4.14
C VAL A 27 1.57 -10.07 3.84
N VAL A 28 1.96 -10.37 2.59
CA VAL A 28 3.36 -10.37 2.15
C VAL A 28 3.93 -8.96 2.17
N MET A 29 3.19 -8.01 1.58
CA MET A 29 3.55 -6.60 1.55
C MET A 29 3.77 -6.03 2.96
N ALA A 30 2.85 -6.28 3.89
CA ALA A 30 2.95 -5.83 5.28
C ALA A 30 4.09 -6.51 6.05
N THR A 31 4.24 -7.83 5.91
CA THR A 31 5.31 -8.58 6.56
C THR A 31 6.68 -8.14 6.06
N GLY A 32 6.82 -7.92 4.75
CA GLY A 32 8.04 -7.43 4.13
C GLY A 32 8.43 -6.03 4.62
N ILE A 33 7.50 -5.09 4.72
CA ILE A 33 7.85 -3.74 5.16
C ILE A 33 8.20 -3.68 6.66
N VAL A 34 7.55 -4.49 7.49
CA VAL A 34 7.95 -4.64 8.91
C VAL A 34 9.34 -5.28 9.02
N SER A 35 9.69 -6.19 8.12
CA SER A 35 11.05 -6.74 8.02
C SER A 35 12.08 -5.67 7.64
N ILE A 36 11.78 -4.79 6.68
CA ILE A 36 12.65 -3.65 6.29
C ILE A 36 12.85 -2.72 7.48
N ALA A 37 11.76 -2.24 8.09
CA ALA A 37 11.84 -1.35 9.25
C ALA A 37 12.59 -1.98 10.44
N ALA A 38 12.48 -3.30 10.66
CA ALA A 38 13.30 -4.00 11.64
C ALA A 38 14.80 -4.00 11.27
N ALA A 39 15.14 -4.15 9.98
CA ALA A 39 16.51 -4.10 9.50
C ALA A 39 17.13 -2.70 9.67
N ASP A 40 16.36 -1.65 9.36
CA ASP A 40 16.76 -0.24 9.52
C ASP A 40 17.17 0.07 10.96
N HIS A 41 16.53 -0.58 11.94
CA HIS A 41 16.84 -0.45 13.37
C HIS A 41 17.80 -1.52 13.91
N HIS A 42 18.52 -2.23 13.03
CA HIS A 42 19.48 -3.29 13.37
C HIS A 42 18.89 -4.48 14.16
N LEU A 43 17.59 -4.71 14.08
CA LEU A 43 16.89 -5.81 14.73
C LEU A 43 16.84 -7.05 13.83
N GLY A 44 18.01 -7.58 13.47
CA GLY A 44 18.16 -8.72 12.56
C GLY A 44 17.39 -9.98 12.99
N VAL A 45 17.26 -10.20 14.30
CA VAL A 45 16.52 -11.33 14.90
C VAL A 45 15.03 -11.28 14.57
N ILE A 46 14.46 -10.09 14.40
CA ILE A 46 13.06 -9.89 13.99
C ILE A 46 12.97 -9.82 12.47
N SER A 47 13.90 -9.09 11.85
CA SER A 47 13.88 -8.83 10.41
C SER A 47 13.99 -10.11 9.57
N ALA A 48 14.95 -10.99 9.87
CA ALA A 48 15.23 -12.16 9.03
C ALA A 48 14.07 -13.17 8.99
N PRO A 49 13.46 -13.58 10.11
CA PRO A 49 12.28 -14.46 10.09
C PRO A 49 11.10 -13.86 9.30
N LEU A 50 10.85 -12.56 9.44
CA LEU A 50 9.78 -11.88 8.69
C LEU A 50 10.08 -11.83 7.18
N ALA A 51 11.34 -11.61 6.79
CA ALA A 51 11.76 -11.65 5.38
C ALA A 51 11.52 -13.04 4.78
N VAL A 52 11.93 -14.10 5.48
CA VAL A 52 11.72 -15.49 5.05
C VAL A 52 10.22 -15.81 4.95
N LEU A 53 9.42 -15.39 5.94
CA LEU A 53 7.98 -15.58 5.93
C LEU A 53 7.33 -14.90 4.71
N ALA A 54 7.69 -13.65 4.43
CA ALA A 54 7.17 -12.91 3.28
C ALA A 54 7.60 -13.57 1.95
N LEU A 55 8.86 -13.98 1.85
CA LEU A 55 9.43 -14.63 0.67
C LEU A 55 8.71 -15.95 0.35
N LEU A 56 8.46 -16.79 1.35
CA LEU A 56 7.78 -18.08 1.19
C LEU A 56 6.27 -17.92 0.98
N ALA A 57 5.64 -16.91 1.61
CA ALA A 57 4.22 -16.67 1.48
C ALA A 57 3.83 -16.21 0.06
N LEU A 58 4.68 -15.43 -0.62
CA LEU A 58 4.37 -14.93 -1.97
C LEU A 58 4.01 -16.05 -2.97
N PRO A 59 4.87 -17.06 -3.24
CA PRO A 59 4.55 -18.10 -4.22
C PRO A 59 3.33 -18.95 -3.82
N VAL A 60 3.15 -19.22 -2.52
CA VAL A 60 1.95 -19.91 -2.01
C VAL A 60 0.69 -19.12 -2.34
N LEU A 61 0.69 -17.81 -2.07
CA LEU A 61 -0.45 -16.95 -2.37
C LEU A 61 -0.65 -16.72 -3.88
N MET A 62 0.41 -16.73 -4.68
CA MET A 62 0.31 -16.71 -6.14
C MET A 62 -0.42 -17.96 -6.63
N TYR A 63 -0.02 -19.15 -6.17
CA TYR A 63 -0.66 -20.41 -6.52
C TYR A 63 -2.15 -20.45 -6.10
N LEU A 64 -2.44 -20.04 -4.86
CA LEU A 64 -3.83 -19.98 -4.35
C LEU A 64 -4.69 -18.96 -5.09
N THR A 65 -4.12 -17.81 -5.47
CA THR A 65 -4.81 -16.79 -6.27
C THR A 65 -5.06 -17.29 -7.68
N ALA A 66 -4.10 -17.97 -8.31
CA ALA A 66 -4.21 -18.51 -9.65
C ALA A 66 -5.27 -19.62 -9.74
N THR A 67 -5.28 -20.55 -8.79
CA THR A 67 -6.30 -21.62 -8.73
C THR A 67 -7.71 -21.08 -8.50
N ARG A 68 -7.85 -19.92 -7.85
CA ARG A 68 -9.13 -19.26 -7.59
C ARG A 68 -9.45 -18.12 -8.56
N TRP A 69 -8.67 -17.92 -9.62
CA TRP A 69 -8.81 -16.77 -10.52
C TRP A 69 -10.22 -16.60 -11.07
N ARG A 70 -10.87 -17.71 -11.46
CA ARG A 70 -12.25 -17.71 -11.99
C ARG A 70 -13.32 -17.29 -10.98
N THR A 71 -13.00 -17.25 -9.69
CA THR A 71 -13.94 -16.84 -8.63
C THR A 71 -13.94 -15.33 -8.40
N PHE A 72 -12.92 -14.63 -8.91
CA PHE A 72 -12.84 -13.18 -8.77
C PHE A 72 -13.72 -12.52 -9.82
N ASP A 73 -14.61 -11.64 -9.34
CA ASP A 73 -15.33 -10.75 -10.22
C ASP A 73 -14.40 -9.62 -10.65
N ILE A 74 -13.62 -9.85 -11.71
CA ILE A 74 -12.74 -8.84 -12.28
C ILE A 74 -13.56 -7.61 -12.70
N GLY A 75 -14.88 -7.74 -12.87
CA GLY A 75 -15.87 -6.66 -13.04
C GLY A 75 -15.81 -5.57 -11.97
N ASP A 76 -15.48 -5.95 -10.73
CA ASP A 76 -15.40 -5.05 -9.59
C ASP A 76 -14.04 -4.33 -9.55
N ILE A 77 -14.09 -2.99 -9.55
CA ILE A 77 -12.89 -2.15 -9.46
C ILE A 77 -12.11 -2.41 -8.16
N ASP A 78 -12.80 -2.69 -7.06
CA ASP A 78 -12.15 -2.90 -5.76
C ASP A 78 -11.38 -4.22 -5.70
N ILE A 79 -11.83 -5.22 -6.47
CA ILE A 79 -11.10 -6.47 -6.66
C ILE A 79 -9.82 -6.21 -7.45
N VAL A 80 -9.92 -5.47 -8.56
CA VAL A 80 -8.75 -5.10 -9.38
C VAL A 80 -7.75 -4.24 -8.58
N MET A 81 -8.25 -3.28 -7.79
CA MET A 81 -7.42 -2.46 -6.91
C MET A 81 -6.70 -3.29 -5.85
N SER A 82 -7.40 -4.29 -5.27
CA SER A 82 -6.79 -5.19 -4.29
C SER A 82 -5.64 -6.01 -4.89
N LEU A 83 -5.69 -6.36 -6.17
CA LEU A 83 -4.62 -7.11 -6.84
C LEU A 83 -3.31 -6.31 -6.96
N TYR A 84 -3.33 -4.98 -6.87
CA TYR A 84 -2.08 -4.20 -6.81
C TYR A 84 -1.22 -4.50 -5.58
N THR A 85 -1.79 -5.11 -4.54
CA THR A 85 -0.99 -5.62 -3.41
C THR A 85 0.01 -6.69 -3.81
N TYR A 86 -0.22 -7.40 -4.93
CA TYR A 86 0.78 -8.29 -5.51
C TYR A 86 2.01 -7.52 -6.02
N VAL A 87 1.78 -6.45 -6.79
CA VAL A 87 2.87 -5.60 -7.33
C VAL A 87 3.65 -4.96 -6.19
N ALA A 88 2.94 -4.44 -5.18
CA ALA A 88 3.57 -3.88 -3.99
C ALA A 88 4.35 -4.92 -3.17
N ALA A 89 3.84 -6.14 -3.04
CA ALA A 89 4.55 -7.24 -2.37
C ALA A 89 5.85 -7.60 -3.09
N CYS A 90 5.84 -7.69 -4.42
CA CYS A 90 7.06 -7.89 -5.21
C CYS A 90 8.07 -6.75 -4.99
N ALA A 91 7.62 -5.49 -5.03
CA ALA A 91 8.49 -4.34 -4.81
C ALA A 91 9.12 -4.31 -3.41
N VAL A 92 8.34 -4.60 -2.37
CA VAL A 92 8.83 -4.68 -0.99
C VAL A 92 9.86 -5.81 -0.83
N LEU A 93 9.65 -6.97 -1.47
CA LEU A 93 10.63 -8.05 -1.45
C LEU A 93 11.90 -7.71 -2.22
N THR A 94 11.81 -6.99 -3.35
CA THR A 94 12.98 -6.45 -4.04
C THR A 94 13.77 -5.51 -3.14
N ALA A 95 13.11 -4.55 -2.48
CA ALA A 95 13.76 -3.61 -1.58
C ALA A 95 14.42 -4.32 -0.38
N ARG A 96 13.70 -5.29 0.22
CA ARG A 96 14.24 -6.04 1.37
C ARG A 96 15.46 -6.89 1.00
N LEU A 97 15.48 -7.45 -0.20
CA LEU A 97 16.51 -8.36 -0.68
C LEU A 97 17.44 -7.67 -1.70
N HIS A 98 17.57 -6.35 -1.66
CA HIS A 98 18.35 -5.58 -2.64
C HIS A 98 19.84 -5.97 -2.65
N GLU A 99 20.37 -6.41 -1.51
CA GLU A 99 21.74 -6.95 -1.37
C GLU A 99 21.96 -8.20 -2.27
N TYR A 100 20.88 -8.91 -2.58
CA TYR A 100 20.91 -10.06 -3.46
C TYR A 100 20.41 -9.67 -4.85
N GLY A 101 21.33 -9.47 -5.80
CA GLY A 101 20.99 -9.01 -7.16
C GLY A 101 19.95 -9.86 -7.90
N TRP A 102 19.74 -11.13 -7.53
CA TRP A 102 18.68 -11.98 -8.09
C TRP A 102 17.27 -11.46 -7.79
N SER A 103 17.07 -10.70 -6.71
CA SER A 103 15.76 -10.22 -6.28
C SER A 103 15.10 -9.31 -7.33
N VAL A 104 15.88 -8.43 -7.97
CA VAL A 104 15.40 -7.57 -9.06
C VAL A 104 15.00 -8.40 -10.27
N TRP A 105 15.80 -9.41 -10.63
CA TRP A 105 15.54 -10.28 -11.78
C TRP A 105 14.32 -11.19 -11.61
N VAL A 106 13.98 -11.56 -10.37
CA VAL A 106 12.81 -12.39 -10.06
C VAL A 106 11.58 -11.51 -9.86
N PHE A 107 11.61 -10.57 -8.92
CA PHE A 107 10.44 -9.80 -8.53
C PHE A 107 10.15 -8.62 -9.47
N GLY A 108 11.15 -8.10 -10.18
CA GLY A 108 10.97 -6.97 -11.09
C GLY A 108 10.07 -7.29 -12.29
N PRO A 109 10.33 -8.38 -13.04
CA PRO A 109 9.44 -8.82 -14.10
C PRO A 109 8.04 -9.17 -13.59
N LEU A 110 7.94 -9.79 -12.40
CA LEU A 110 6.67 -10.14 -11.76
C LEU A 110 5.84 -8.88 -11.42
N ALA A 111 6.47 -7.88 -10.78
CA ALA A 111 5.84 -6.61 -10.46
C ALA A 111 5.41 -5.87 -11.73
N THR A 112 6.28 -5.81 -12.73
CA THR A 112 6.03 -5.10 -14.00
C THR A 112 4.88 -5.76 -14.77
N ALA A 113 4.88 -7.09 -14.88
CA ALA A 113 3.79 -7.83 -15.52
C ALA A 113 2.45 -7.63 -14.80
N GLY A 114 2.46 -7.64 -13.46
CA GLY A 114 1.29 -7.34 -12.65
C GLY A 114 0.76 -5.93 -12.90
N TRP A 115 1.62 -4.92 -12.90
CA TRP A 115 1.22 -3.54 -13.11
C TRP A 115 0.71 -3.28 -14.53
N VAL A 116 1.42 -3.76 -15.56
CA VAL A 116 1.04 -3.60 -16.98
C VAL A 116 -0.27 -4.31 -17.30
N SER A 117 -0.59 -5.42 -16.61
CA SER A 117 -1.88 -6.09 -16.79
C SER A 117 -3.03 -5.40 -16.05
N LEU A 118 -2.79 -4.85 -14.86
CA LEU A 118 -3.83 -4.21 -14.03
C LEU A 118 -4.12 -2.74 -14.43
N ALA A 119 -3.12 -1.97 -14.83
CA ALA A 119 -3.28 -0.54 -15.15
C ALA A 119 -4.32 -0.25 -16.24
N PRO A 120 -4.32 -0.96 -17.39
CA PRO A 120 -5.34 -0.77 -18.42
C PRO A 120 -6.74 -1.15 -17.93
N MET A 121 -6.85 -2.14 -17.05
CA MET A 121 -8.13 -2.56 -16.47
C MET A 121 -8.70 -1.46 -15.57
N VAL A 122 -7.89 -0.89 -14.68
CA VAL A 122 -8.30 0.24 -13.83
C VAL A 122 -8.72 1.43 -14.66
N ILE A 123 -7.89 1.85 -15.63
CA ILE A 123 -8.20 3.02 -16.48
C ILE A 123 -9.53 2.81 -17.21
N ARG A 124 -9.75 1.64 -17.82
CA ARG A 124 -11.01 1.33 -18.52
C ARG A 124 -12.21 1.36 -17.58
N ARG A 125 -12.06 0.86 -16.35
CA ARG A 125 -13.16 0.81 -15.36
C ARG A 125 -13.49 2.20 -14.81
N MET A 126 -12.47 2.98 -14.46
CA MET A 126 -12.63 4.36 -14.02
C MET A 126 -13.31 5.22 -15.10
N ARG A 127 -12.91 5.07 -16.36
CA ARG A 127 -13.59 5.74 -17.49
C ARG A 127 -15.06 5.36 -17.61
N ARG A 128 -15.44 4.09 -17.36
CA ARG A 128 -16.84 3.63 -17.39
C ARG A 128 -17.67 4.12 -16.22
N LEU A 129 -17.06 4.31 -15.04
CA LEU A 129 -17.73 4.86 -13.86
C LEU A 129 -18.08 6.35 -14.03
N GLY A 130 -17.27 7.10 -14.77
CA GLY A 130 -17.38 8.55 -14.87
C GLY A 130 -16.95 9.25 -13.57
N LEU A 131 -16.87 10.58 -13.60
CA LEU A 131 -16.37 11.37 -12.45
C LEU A 131 -17.22 11.21 -11.19
N THR A 132 -18.55 11.26 -11.33
CA THR A 132 -19.49 11.10 -10.21
C THR A 132 -19.44 9.69 -9.63
N GLY A 133 -19.47 8.66 -10.49
CA GLY A 133 -19.36 7.26 -10.06
C GLY A 133 -18.01 6.93 -9.42
N MET A 134 -16.93 7.60 -9.83
CA MET A 134 -15.62 7.50 -9.16
C MET A 134 -15.65 8.13 -7.77
N ARG A 135 -16.22 9.33 -7.63
CA ARG A 135 -16.33 10.02 -6.33
C ARG A 135 -17.10 9.17 -5.32
N ASP A 136 -18.28 8.69 -5.69
CA ASP A 136 -19.19 8.01 -4.74
C ASP A 136 -18.65 6.63 -4.29
N ARG A 137 -17.69 6.06 -5.03
CA ARG A 137 -17.01 4.81 -4.69
C ARG A 137 -15.58 4.99 -4.19
N ALA A 138 -15.06 6.22 -4.17
CA ALA A 138 -13.70 6.50 -3.76
C ALA A 138 -13.44 6.04 -2.32
N ARG A 139 -12.35 5.32 -2.13
CA ARG A 139 -11.93 4.71 -0.86
C ARG A 139 -10.41 4.59 -0.81
N GLY A 140 -9.84 4.51 0.38
CA GLY A 140 -8.38 4.45 0.56
C GLY A 140 -7.72 3.26 -0.15
N LEU A 141 -8.44 2.16 -0.40
CA LEU A 141 -7.93 1.04 -1.21
C LEU A 141 -7.42 1.46 -2.60
N TRP A 142 -8.00 2.49 -3.22
CA TRP A 142 -7.62 2.90 -4.58
C TRP A 142 -6.21 3.46 -4.66
N GLU A 143 -5.65 3.90 -3.53
CA GLU A 143 -4.25 4.33 -3.44
C GLU A 143 -3.26 3.18 -3.63
N LEU A 144 -3.70 1.92 -3.62
CA LEU A 144 -2.84 0.80 -4.00
C LEU A 144 -2.29 0.94 -5.43
N ALA A 145 -2.99 1.66 -6.32
CA ALA A 145 -2.47 2.00 -7.64
C ALA A 145 -1.23 2.91 -7.54
N SER A 146 -1.25 3.92 -6.67
CA SER A 146 -0.10 4.78 -6.39
C SER A 146 1.02 3.98 -5.72
N VAL A 147 0.69 3.23 -4.65
CA VAL A 147 1.64 2.38 -3.92
C VAL A 147 2.40 1.45 -4.84
N ALA A 148 1.70 0.73 -5.71
CA ALA A 148 2.32 -0.19 -6.64
C ALA A 148 3.19 0.51 -7.69
N THR A 149 2.81 1.72 -8.10
CA THR A 149 3.58 2.53 -9.06
C THR A 149 4.88 3.04 -8.42
N SER A 150 4.82 3.55 -7.18
CA SER A 150 6.02 3.89 -6.40
C SER A 150 6.89 2.66 -6.13
N GLY A 151 6.28 1.51 -5.83
CA GLY A 151 7.00 0.25 -5.69
C GLY A 151 7.75 -0.15 -6.95
N LEU A 152 7.15 0.03 -8.14
CA LEU A 152 7.88 -0.17 -9.40
C LEU A 152 9.02 0.84 -9.58
N ALA A 153 8.85 2.09 -9.18
CA ALA A 153 9.94 3.06 -9.24
C ALA A 153 11.17 2.56 -8.44
N ILE A 154 10.95 2.01 -7.24
CA ILE A 154 12.00 1.39 -6.41
C ILE A 154 12.63 0.19 -7.14
N VAL A 155 11.83 -0.70 -7.73
CA VAL A 155 12.32 -1.86 -8.50
C VAL A 155 13.19 -1.45 -9.67
N PHE A 156 12.76 -0.46 -10.47
CA PHE A 156 13.52 0.03 -11.61
C PHE A 156 14.80 0.74 -11.17
N MET A 157 14.76 1.45 -10.04
CA MET A 157 15.93 2.09 -9.46
C MET A 157 16.96 1.04 -9.00
N ALA A 158 16.51 -0.02 -8.31
CA ALA A 158 17.36 -1.15 -7.92
C ALA A 158 17.94 -1.89 -9.13
N GLY A 159 17.24 -1.89 -10.27
CA GLY A 159 17.74 -2.40 -11.56
C GLY A 159 18.64 -1.44 -12.33
N GLY A 160 18.94 -0.24 -11.80
CA GLY A 160 19.80 0.76 -12.43
C GLY A 160 19.15 1.59 -13.53
N ASN A 161 17.82 1.54 -13.67
CA ASN A 161 17.10 2.32 -14.68
C ASN A 161 16.47 3.59 -14.08
N LEU A 162 17.30 4.62 -13.93
CA LEU A 162 16.90 5.92 -13.37
C LEU A 162 15.74 6.58 -14.13
N PHE A 163 15.75 6.50 -15.47
CA PHE A 163 14.70 7.13 -16.28
C PHE A 163 13.32 6.51 -16.03
N ALA A 164 13.25 5.17 -15.99
CA ALA A 164 12.01 4.47 -15.66
C ALA A 164 11.57 4.74 -14.22
N ALA A 165 12.51 4.72 -13.27
CA ALA A 165 12.25 5.02 -11.86
C ALA A 165 11.64 6.42 -11.69
N MET A 166 12.29 7.45 -12.26
CA MET A 166 11.81 8.84 -12.22
C MET A 166 10.42 8.99 -12.86
N SER A 167 10.22 8.39 -14.03
CA SER A 167 8.94 8.48 -14.75
C SER A 167 7.80 7.83 -13.96
N LEU A 168 8.05 6.67 -13.36
CA LEU A 168 7.08 5.96 -12.52
C LEU A 168 6.82 6.70 -11.21
N TRP A 169 7.84 7.30 -10.61
CA TRP A 169 7.70 8.08 -9.39
C TRP A 169 6.82 9.32 -9.60
N VAL A 170 7.04 10.08 -10.67
CA VAL A 170 6.16 11.20 -11.06
C VAL A 170 4.74 10.71 -11.37
N LEU A 171 4.61 9.58 -12.06
CA LEU A 171 3.29 8.98 -12.32
C LEU A 171 2.58 8.59 -11.01
N ALA A 172 3.29 8.03 -10.04
CA ALA A 172 2.73 7.66 -8.75
C ALA A 172 2.22 8.88 -7.98
N MET A 173 2.96 9.99 -8.00
CA MET A 173 2.52 11.28 -7.42
C MET A 173 1.24 11.79 -8.08
N CYS A 174 1.15 11.74 -9.41
CA CYS A 174 -0.05 12.13 -10.14
C CYS A 174 -1.25 11.25 -9.77
N VAL A 175 -1.04 9.92 -9.70
CA VAL A 175 -2.09 8.97 -9.29
C VAL A 175 -2.53 9.25 -7.84
N TYR A 176 -1.59 9.50 -6.94
CA TYR A 176 -1.85 9.84 -5.54
C TYR A 176 -2.76 11.07 -5.41
N VAL A 177 -2.40 12.17 -6.07
CA VAL A 177 -3.18 13.42 -6.02
C VAL A 177 -4.60 13.20 -6.54
N VAL A 178 -4.76 12.44 -7.63
CA VAL A 178 -6.08 12.14 -8.19
C VAL A 178 -6.92 11.30 -7.23
N MET A 179 -6.37 10.20 -6.70
CA MET A 179 -7.13 9.28 -5.83
C MET A 179 -7.46 9.93 -4.48
N THR A 180 -6.48 10.60 -3.86
CA THR A 180 -6.67 11.34 -2.61
C THR A 180 -7.67 12.47 -2.80
N GLY A 181 -7.64 13.18 -3.94
CA GLY A 181 -8.62 14.21 -4.28
C GLY A 181 -10.05 13.67 -4.38
N LEU A 182 -10.24 12.49 -4.98
CA LEU A 182 -11.55 11.83 -5.04
C LEU A 182 -12.06 11.41 -3.66
N VAL A 183 -11.20 10.86 -2.80
CA VAL A 183 -11.53 10.48 -1.43
C VAL A 183 -11.88 11.71 -0.58
N ALA A 184 -11.08 12.77 -0.68
CA ALA A 184 -11.32 14.03 0.02
C ALA A 184 -12.64 14.67 -0.44
N TRP A 185 -12.90 14.71 -1.75
CA TRP A 185 -14.16 15.23 -2.29
C TRP A 185 -15.37 14.45 -1.75
N ARG A 186 -15.30 13.11 -1.74
CA ARG A 186 -16.35 12.29 -1.14
C ARG A 186 -16.58 12.63 0.33
N GLY A 187 -15.50 12.69 1.13
CA GLY A 187 -15.59 13.04 2.54
C GLY A 187 -16.12 14.46 2.81
N LEU A 188 -15.90 15.39 1.88
CA LEU A 188 -16.46 16.74 1.97
C LEU A 188 -17.98 16.76 1.78
N VAL A 189 -18.51 15.94 0.87
CA VAL A 189 -19.93 15.92 0.49
C VAL A 189 -20.76 14.99 1.36
N GLU A 190 -20.19 13.90 1.88
CA GLU A 190 -20.88 12.91 2.73
C GLU A 190 -20.36 12.97 4.19
N PRO A 191 -21.04 13.69 5.11
CA PRO A 191 -20.57 13.85 6.49
C PRO A 191 -20.54 12.54 7.30
N GLU A 192 -21.42 11.59 6.98
CA GLU A 192 -21.45 10.23 7.56
C GLU A 192 -20.10 9.51 7.40
N THR A 193 -19.44 9.71 6.26
CA THR A 193 -18.13 9.11 5.92
C THR A 193 -17.00 9.63 6.82
N ARG A 194 -17.17 10.81 7.45
CA ARG A 194 -16.17 11.37 8.38
C ARG A 194 -16.20 10.72 9.76
N ARG A 195 -17.32 10.14 10.19
CA ARG A 195 -17.47 9.54 11.53
C ARG A 195 -16.95 8.11 11.61
N ASN A 196 -17.03 7.36 10.51
CA ASN A 196 -16.59 5.96 10.43
C ASN A 196 -15.52 5.81 9.35
N VAL A 197 -14.31 6.30 9.62
CA VAL A 197 -13.17 6.16 8.70
C VAL A 197 -12.76 4.68 8.61
N PRO A 198 -12.87 4.04 7.43
CA PRO A 198 -12.45 2.65 7.27
C PRO A 198 -10.93 2.48 7.29
N ALA A 199 -10.49 1.27 7.68
CA ALA A 199 -9.09 0.92 7.89
C ALA A 199 -8.22 1.10 6.63
N ASP A 200 -8.82 1.08 5.45
CA ASP A 200 -8.11 1.29 4.19
C ASP A 200 -7.69 2.75 3.98
N HIS A 201 -8.17 3.71 4.78
CA HIS A 201 -7.71 5.09 4.72
C HIS A 201 -6.27 5.28 5.20
N TRP A 202 -5.76 4.34 6.00
CA TRP A 202 -4.32 4.30 6.32
C TRP A 202 -3.47 4.16 5.05
N ILE A 203 -4.01 3.58 3.97
CA ILE A 203 -3.28 3.42 2.70
C ILE A 203 -2.98 4.78 2.05
N LEU A 204 -3.78 5.84 2.28
CA LEU A 204 -3.43 7.19 1.79
C LEU A 204 -2.12 7.70 2.40
N MET A 205 -1.95 7.51 3.71
CA MET A 205 -0.69 7.83 4.38
C MET A 205 0.46 6.94 3.87
N GLY A 206 0.21 5.64 3.73
CA GLY A 206 1.21 4.68 3.23
C GLY A 206 1.65 4.94 1.79
N ALA A 207 0.76 5.44 0.93
CA ALA A 207 1.05 5.78 -0.46
C ALA A 207 1.99 6.99 -0.57
N ALA A 208 1.77 8.02 0.25
CA ALA A 208 2.71 9.15 0.35
C ALA A 208 4.08 8.68 0.91
N ALA A 209 4.07 7.82 1.92
CA ALA A 209 5.31 7.31 2.53
C ALA A 209 6.15 6.45 1.56
N ILE A 210 5.54 5.54 0.77
CA ILE A 210 6.32 4.79 -0.24
C ILE A 210 6.77 5.69 -1.39
N ALA A 211 6.04 6.76 -1.71
CA ALA A 211 6.50 7.75 -2.68
C ALA A 211 7.73 8.52 -2.15
N THR A 212 7.77 8.85 -0.86
CA THR A 212 8.98 9.36 -0.19
C THR A 212 10.14 8.37 -0.33
N LEU A 213 9.92 7.10 0.04
CA LEU A 213 10.97 6.08 -0.04
C LEU A 213 11.51 5.90 -1.47
N ALA A 214 10.64 5.91 -2.47
CA ALA A 214 11.04 5.87 -3.87
C ALA A 214 11.86 7.10 -4.29
N GLY A 215 11.51 8.29 -3.77
CA GLY A 215 12.23 9.53 -4.01
C GLY A 215 13.64 9.51 -3.42
N GLU A 216 13.81 8.94 -2.23
CA GLU A 216 15.13 8.75 -1.60
C GLU A 216 16.02 7.80 -2.41
N HIS A 217 15.48 6.67 -2.89
CA HIS A 217 16.25 5.75 -3.75
C HIS A 217 16.67 6.42 -5.07
N ILE A 218 15.84 7.31 -5.62
CA ILE A 218 16.20 8.10 -6.81
C ILE A 218 17.31 9.10 -6.45
N HIS A 219 17.11 9.89 -5.40
CA HIS A 219 18.04 10.94 -4.98
C HIS A 219 19.44 10.40 -4.66
N SER A 220 19.54 9.27 -3.96
CA SER A 220 20.82 8.63 -3.62
C SER A 220 21.69 8.24 -4.82
N THR A 221 21.11 8.14 -6.03
CA THR A 221 21.84 7.85 -7.27
C THR A 221 22.10 9.07 -8.15
N LEU A 222 21.54 10.23 -7.79
CA LEU A 222 21.75 11.48 -8.50
C LEU A 222 23.06 12.15 -8.06
N HIS A 223 23.71 12.82 -9.01
CA HIS A 223 24.83 13.69 -8.69
C HIS A 223 24.30 15.00 -8.08
N PRO A 224 25.05 15.63 -7.15
CA PRO A 224 24.66 16.92 -6.59
C PRO A 224 24.34 17.95 -7.67
N GLY A 225 23.18 18.61 -7.54
CA GLY A 225 22.71 19.61 -8.49
C GLY A 225 21.20 19.85 -8.40
N PRO A 226 20.65 20.72 -9.25
CA PRO A 226 19.26 21.19 -9.13
C PRO A 226 18.21 20.08 -9.20
N ILE A 227 18.48 19.01 -9.94
CA ILE A 227 17.58 17.87 -10.05
C ILE A 227 17.58 17.06 -8.75
N ALA A 228 18.76 16.82 -8.16
CA ALA A 228 18.86 16.14 -6.87
C ALA A 228 18.14 16.95 -5.77
N ASP A 229 18.38 18.26 -5.71
CA ASP A 229 17.72 19.15 -4.75
C ASP A 229 16.19 19.15 -4.92
N ALA A 230 15.70 19.14 -6.16
CA ALA A 230 14.28 19.07 -6.45
C ALA A 230 13.66 17.73 -6.02
N VAL A 231 14.35 16.61 -6.27
CA VAL A 231 13.89 15.28 -5.82
C VAL A 231 13.84 15.24 -4.30
N LEU A 232 14.90 15.68 -3.61
CA LEU A 232 14.95 15.74 -2.14
C LEU A 232 13.81 16.61 -1.58
N ALA A 233 13.59 17.80 -2.16
CA ALA A 233 12.50 18.68 -1.74
C ALA A 233 11.14 17.99 -1.88
N VAL A 234 10.87 17.33 -3.00
CA VAL A 234 9.63 16.58 -3.22
C VAL A 234 9.51 15.39 -2.26
N THR A 235 10.59 14.65 -2.01
CA THR A 235 10.66 13.55 -1.04
C THR A 235 10.29 14.01 0.38
N VAL A 236 10.82 15.16 0.81
CA VAL A 236 10.49 15.77 2.11
C VAL A 236 9.03 16.24 2.14
N VAL A 237 8.54 16.85 1.06
CA VAL A 237 7.13 17.27 0.94
C VAL A 237 6.20 16.07 1.08
N THR A 238 6.48 14.94 0.43
CA THR A 238 5.62 13.77 0.52
C THR A 238 5.68 13.09 1.88
N LEU A 239 6.81 13.19 2.59
CA LEU A 239 6.87 12.76 3.98
C LEU A 239 5.97 13.65 4.85
N GLY A 240 6.03 14.96 4.66
CA GLY A 240 5.15 15.92 5.35
C GLY A 240 3.68 15.67 5.08
N VAL A 241 3.31 15.38 3.82
CA VAL A 241 1.94 14.98 3.44
C VAL A 241 1.52 13.71 4.18
N ALA A 242 2.39 12.70 4.25
CA ALA A 242 2.12 11.49 5.04
C ALA A 242 1.92 11.83 6.53
N SER A 243 2.78 12.66 7.12
CA SER A 243 2.70 13.07 8.54
C SER A 243 1.40 13.78 8.87
N VAL A 244 0.93 14.70 8.02
CA VAL A 244 -0.31 15.45 8.25
C VAL A 244 -1.52 14.52 8.31
N GLN A 245 -1.50 13.41 7.57
CA GLN A 245 -2.61 12.44 7.58
C GLN A 245 -2.66 11.57 8.84
N ILE A 246 -1.57 11.46 9.60
CA ILE A 246 -1.52 10.63 10.80
C ILE A 246 -2.48 11.13 11.88
N VAL A 247 -2.57 12.46 12.08
CA VAL A 247 -3.42 13.07 13.11
C VAL A 247 -4.90 12.71 12.93
N PRO A 248 -5.55 12.99 11.78
CA PRO A 248 -6.96 12.63 11.61
C PRO A 248 -7.17 11.11 11.67
N LEU A 249 -6.27 10.31 11.09
CA LEU A 249 -6.36 8.85 11.11
C LEU A 249 -6.23 8.27 12.54
N ALA A 250 -5.39 8.85 13.39
CA ALA A 250 -5.25 8.46 14.78
C ALA A 250 -6.52 8.79 15.58
N LEU A 251 -7.12 9.95 15.35
CA LEU A 251 -8.33 10.37 16.06
C LEU A 251 -9.56 9.53 15.70
N THR A 252 -9.74 9.19 14.42
CA THR A 252 -10.96 8.51 13.93
C THR A 252 -10.78 7.01 13.72
N GLY A 253 -9.53 6.55 13.52
CA GLY A 253 -9.20 5.22 13.00
C GLY A 253 -8.43 4.31 13.97
N TRP A 254 -8.11 4.75 15.19
CA TRP A 254 -7.31 3.98 16.16
C TRP A 254 -7.86 2.56 16.42
N ARG A 255 -9.20 2.43 16.48
CA ARG A 255 -9.88 1.15 16.73
C ARG A 255 -9.65 0.10 15.63
N GLN A 256 -9.19 0.51 14.45
CA GLN A 256 -9.04 -0.35 13.28
C GLN A 256 -7.58 -0.67 12.95
N LEU A 257 -6.63 -0.25 13.80
CA LEU A 257 -5.18 -0.50 13.66
C LEU A 257 -4.81 -1.99 13.72
N ASN A 258 -5.67 -2.83 14.27
CA ASN A 258 -5.49 -4.28 14.33
C ASN A 258 -5.77 -5.00 12.99
N ASN A 259 -6.13 -4.27 11.93
CA ASN A 259 -6.39 -4.85 10.62
C ASN A 259 -5.15 -4.78 9.70
N TRP A 260 -4.96 -5.81 8.89
CA TRP A 260 -3.90 -5.90 7.87
C TRP A 260 -3.65 -4.63 7.03
N PRO A 261 -4.68 -3.86 6.58
CA PRO A 261 -4.45 -2.65 5.80
C PRO A 261 -3.71 -1.54 6.54
N ALA A 262 -3.68 -1.54 7.87
CA ALA A 262 -2.98 -0.53 8.68
C ALA A 262 -1.49 -0.85 8.88
N VAL A 263 -1.11 -2.14 8.85
CA VAL A 263 0.27 -2.58 9.11
C VAL A 263 1.24 -2.03 8.07
N PHE A 264 0.88 -2.11 6.79
CA PHE A 264 1.76 -1.64 5.72
C PHE A 264 2.05 -0.13 5.80
N PRO A 265 1.04 0.77 5.90
CA PRO A 265 1.30 2.20 6.02
C PRO A 265 2.17 2.58 7.22
N LEU A 266 1.95 1.95 8.37
CA LEU A 266 2.75 2.22 9.57
C LEU A 266 4.22 1.81 9.38
N GLY A 267 4.46 0.61 8.86
CA GLY A 267 5.82 0.15 8.56
C GLY A 267 6.48 0.99 7.46
N MET A 268 5.72 1.40 6.45
CA MET A 268 6.22 2.22 5.36
C MET A 268 6.59 3.63 5.83
N TYR A 269 5.79 4.23 6.71
CA TYR A 269 6.13 5.53 7.30
C TYR A 269 7.38 5.46 8.18
N SER A 270 7.59 4.34 8.88
CA SER A 270 8.85 4.07 9.58
C SER A 270 10.03 4.06 8.60
N ALA A 271 10.01 3.18 7.60
CA ALA A 271 11.08 3.08 6.61
C ALA A 271 11.36 4.42 5.89
N ALA A 272 10.32 5.14 5.49
CA ALA A 272 10.44 6.45 4.86
C ALA A 272 11.05 7.51 5.80
N SER A 273 10.66 7.53 7.08
CA SER A 273 11.23 8.45 8.07
C SER A 273 12.71 8.15 8.31
N PHE A 274 13.09 6.87 8.37
CA PHE A 274 14.48 6.46 8.49
C PHE A 274 15.32 6.89 7.29
N ALA A 275 14.81 6.65 6.08
CA ALA A 275 15.48 7.01 4.83
C ALA A 275 15.72 8.53 4.74
N VAL A 276 14.70 9.35 5.00
CA VAL A 276 14.84 10.82 5.00
C VAL A 276 15.76 11.32 6.12
N ALA A 277 15.82 10.64 7.27
CA ALA A 277 16.78 10.97 8.31
C ALA A 277 18.22 10.85 7.82
N GLY A 278 18.50 9.82 7.00
CA GLY A 278 19.81 9.61 6.37
C GLY A 278 20.17 10.71 5.38
N GLU A 279 19.22 11.15 4.55
CA GLU A 279 19.46 12.20 3.54
C GLU A 279 19.61 13.60 4.15
N THR A 280 18.78 13.94 5.13
CA THR A 280 18.69 15.30 5.69
C THR A 280 19.57 15.50 6.91
N GLY A 281 20.03 14.42 7.54
CA GLY A 281 20.71 14.45 8.84
C GLY A 281 19.76 14.79 10.01
N TRP A 282 18.44 14.79 9.81
CA TRP A 282 17.47 15.10 10.87
C TRP A 282 17.28 13.90 11.80
N HIS A 283 18.17 13.79 12.78
CA HIS A 283 18.19 12.72 13.78
C HIS A 283 16.84 12.44 14.49
N PRO A 284 15.96 13.44 14.77
CA PRO A 284 14.64 13.14 15.34
C PRO A 284 13.78 12.18 14.51
N LEU A 285 13.97 12.13 13.18
CA LEU A 285 13.23 11.22 12.30
C LEU A 285 13.58 9.75 12.54
N VAL A 286 14.77 9.44 13.06
CA VAL A 286 15.15 8.08 13.46
C VAL A 286 14.27 7.60 14.62
N VAL A 287 14.01 8.49 15.60
CA VAL A 287 13.12 8.19 16.74
C VAL A 287 11.69 8.00 16.25
N VAL A 288 11.22 8.88 15.35
CA VAL A 288 9.90 8.72 14.71
C VAL A 288 9.80 7.38 14.00
N SER A 289 10.82 7.00 13.21
CA SER A 289 10.87 5.69 12.56
C SER A 289 10.73 4.57 13.58
N GLN A 290 11.52 4.60 14.66
CA GLN A 290 11.52 3.54 15.67
C GLN A 290 10.17 3.38 16.37
N VAL A 291 9.49 4.49 16.67
CA VAL A 291 8.14 4.48 17.24
C VAL A 291 7.16 3.83 16.26
N PHE A 292 7.17 4.24 14.99
CA PHE A 292 6.27 3.69 13.98
C PHE A 292 6.56 2.23 13.66
N PHE A 293 7.82 1.81 13.68
CA PHE A 293 8.21 0.39 13.61
C PHE A 293 7.56 -0.40 14.74
N GLY A 294 7.67 0.07 16.00
CA GLY A 294 7.06 -0.58 17.15
C GLY A 294 5.54 -0.72 17.01
N ILE A 295 4.86 0.33 16.54
CA ILE A 295 3.42 0.31 16.28
C ILE A 295 3.08 -0.67 15.15
N ALA A 296 3.84 -0.66 14.05
CA ALA A 296 3.63 -1.55 12.91
C ALA A 296 3.82 -3.02 13.30
N PHE A 297 4.85 -3.32 14.09
CA PHE A 297 5.14 -4.67 14.58
C PHE A 297 4.04 -5.17 15.54
N ALA A 298 3.58 -4.32 16.46
CA ALA A 298 2.45 -4.64 17.34
C ALA A 298 1.16 -4.89 16.53
N ALA A 299 0.88 -4.05 15.54
CA ALA A 299 -0.26 -4.21 14.64
C ALA A 299 -0.17 -5.53 13.84
N TRP A 300 1.02 -5.89 13.36
CA TRP A 300 1.28 -7.16 12.68
C TRP A 300 1.01 -8.35 13.59
N LEU A 301 1.51 -8.35 14.83
CA LEU A 301 1.27 -9.41 15.81
C LEU A 301 -0.24 -9.59 16.10
N MET A 302 -0.97 -8.49 16.28
CA MET A 302 -2.43 -8.54 16.48
C MET A 302 -3.17 -9.09 15.25
N ALA A 303 -2.75 -8.69 14.04
CA ALA A 303 -3.37 -9.12 12.79
C ALA A 303 -3.15 -10.63 12.52
N VAL A 304 -2.01 -11.17 12.97
CA VAL A 304 -1.74 -12.62 12.97
C VAL A 304 -2.59 -13.32 14.04
N ALA A 305 -2.55 -12.85 15.29
CA ALA A 305 -3.23 -13.48 16.42
C ALA A 305 -4.75 -13.58 16.24
N THR A 306 -5.38 -12.58 15.61
CA THR A 306 -6.83 -12.56 15.36
C THR A 306 -7.30 -13.45 14.21
N ARG A 307 -6.38 -14.00 13.40
CA ARG A 307 -6.72 -14.81 12.21
C ARG A 307 -6.17 -16.22 12.20
N VAL A 308 -5.34 -16.60 13.18
CA VAL A 308 -5.09 -18.03 13.46
C VAL A 308 -6.42 -18.61 13.94
N PRO A 309 -7.02 -19.58 13.22
CA PRO A 309 -8.20 -20.27 13.74
C PRO A 309 -7.81 -20.93 15.07
N ARG A 310 -8.53 -20.60 16.14
CA ARG A 310 -8.58 -21.46 17.32
C ARG A 310 -9.25 -22.78 16.95
#